data_AF-A0A1F2SCU5-F1
#
_entry.id   AF-A0A1F2SCU5-F1
#
_cell.length_a   1.000
_cell.length_b   1.000
_cell.length_c   1.000
_cell.angle_alpha   90.00
_cell.angle_beta   90.00
_cell.angle_gamma   90.00
#
_symmetry.space_group_name_H-M   'P 1'
#
loop_
_entity.id
_entity.type
_entity.pdbx_description
1 polymer ?
#
loop_
_entity_poly.entity_id
_entity_poly.type
_entity_poly.pdbx_seq_one_letter_code
_entity_poly.pdbx_strand_id
1 'polypeptide(L)'
;MANIPKGGPALDRYTIALRLLACVLGLFFVFNAVDKIAWLGDSGILAARLAGWLEHAPPSARWYIETVAMPAVPLFARLVPLAELSAGVALVLGFWTRLAAVVAFLTVANFHVARGVLYDPAFLVDGTGLPVLGGLLALAIGASRLPFSVSR
;
A
#
# COMPACT_ATOMS: atom_id res chain seq x y z
N MET A 1 1.61 -10.72 -39.50
CA MET A 1 0.99 -10.10 -38.32
C MET A 1 0.00 -11.09 -37.73
N ALA A 2 0.32 -11.69 -36.58
CA ALA A 2 -0.57 -12.65 -35.94
C ALA A 2 -1.73 -11.91 -35.26
N ASN A 3 -2.96 -12.29 -35.61
CA ASN A 3 -4.19 -11.76 -35.07
C ASN A 3 -4.38 -12.32 -33.65
N ILE A 4 -4.05 -11.52 -32.62
CA ILE A 4 -4.28 -11.90 -31.23
C ILE A 4 -5.80 -11.81 -30.98
N PRO A 5 -6.48 -12.90 -30.61
CA PRO A 5 -7.92 -12.88 -30.40
C PRO A 5 -8.27 -11.94 -29.23
N LYS A 6 -9.19 -11.01 -29.50
CA LYS A 6 -9.77 -10.10 -28.49
C LYS A 6 -10.72 -10.90 -27.59
N GLY A 7 -10.30 -11.13 -26.34
CA GLY A 7 -11.15 -11.44 -25.18
C GLY A 7 -11.99 -12.72 -25.23
N GLY A 8 -11.47 -13.81 -24.66
CA GLY A 8 -12.29 -14.98 -24.28
C GLY A 8 -12.84 -14.87 -22.85
N PRO A 9 -13.82 -15.71 -22.45
CA PRO A 9 -14.48 -15.64 -21.14
C PRO A 9 -13.54 -15.80 -19.92
N ALA A 10 -12.36 -16.38 -20.11
CA ALA A 10 -11.32 -16.42 -19.09
C ALA A 10 -10.67 -15.05 -18.84
N LEU A 11 -10.55 -14.22 -19.89
CA LEU A 11 -10.02 -12.86 -19.83
C LEU A 11 -10.99 -11.94 -19.05
N ASP A 12 -12.30 -12.15 -19.21
CA ASP A 12 -13.34 -11.39 -18.52
C ASP A 12 -13.36 -11.69 -17.02
N ARG A 13 -13.27 -12.97 -16.62
CA ARG A 13 -13.21 -13.37 -15.21
C ARG A 13 -11.97 -12.83 -14.48
N TYR A 14 -10.81 -12.84 -15.15
CA TYR A 14 -9.58 -12.27 -14.61
C TYR A 14 -9.72 -10.77 -14.34
N THR A 15 -10.32 -10.04 -15.28
CA THR A 15 -10.56 -8.60 -15.19
C THR A 15 -11.50 -8.28 -14.02
N ILE A 16 -12.58 -9.03 -13.86
CA ILE A 16 -13.52 -8.90 -12.73
C ILE A 16 -12.79 -9.18 -11.40
N ALA A 17 -12.00 -10.25 -11.33
CA ALA A 17 -11.28 -10.61 -10.11
C ALA A 17 -10.27 -9.53 -9.70
N LEU A 18 -9.46 -9.01 -10.62
CA LEU A 18 -8.55 -7.90 -10.34
C LEU A 18 -9.30 -6.63 -9.94
N ARG A 19 -10.45 -6.36 -10.55
CA ARG A 19 -11.26 -5.20 -10.19
C ARG A 19 -11.81 -5.31 -8.77
N LEU A 20 -12.31 -6.47 -8.39
CA LEU A 20 -12.76 -6.74 -7.02
C LEU A 20 -11.62 -6.59 -6.02
N LEU A 21 -10.45 -7.17 -6.33
CA LEU A 21 -9.24 -7.02 -5.51
C LEU A 21 -8.85 -5.53 -5.35
N ALA A 22 -8.88 -4.75 -6.43
CA ALA A 22 -8.61 -3.32 -6.38
C ALA A 22 -9.61 -2.57 -5.51
N CYS A 23 -10.91 -2.87 -5.61
CA CYS A 23 -11.94 -2.22 -4.77
C CYS A 23 -11.76 -2.56 -3.29
N VAL A 24 -11.48 -3.83 -2.96
CA VAL A 24 -11.29 -4.28 -1.56
C VAL A 24 -10.05 -3.64 -0.95
N LEU A 25 -8.92 -3.69 -1.66
CA LEU A 25 -7.69 -3.03 -1.20
C LEU A 25 -7.87 -1.51 -1.14
N GLY A 26 -8.52 -0.92 -2.14
CA GLY A 26 -8.79 0.50 -2.17
C GLY A 26 -9.60 0.96 -0.95
N LEU A 27 -10.64 0.21 -0.59
CA LEU A 27 -11.44 0.48 0.62
C LEU A 27 -10.59 0.35 1.89
N PHE A 28 -9.77 -0.70 1.99
CA PHE A 28 -8.82 -0.86 3.10
C PHE A 28 -7.88 0.35 3.26
N PHE A 29 -7.38 0.92 2.16
CA PHE A 29 -6.53 2.11 2.18
C PHE A 29 -7.29 3.38 2.56
N VAL A 30 -8.53 3.55 2.12
CA VAL A 30 -9.38 4.68 2.55
C VAL A 30 -9.57 4.67 4.06
N PHE A 31 -9.94 3.53 4.66
CA PHE A 31 -10.09 3.45 6.11
C PHE A 31 -8.77 3.63 6.86
N ASN A 32 -7.67 3.08 6.34
CA ASN A 32 -6.33 3.32 6.91
C ASN A 32 -5.94 4.79 6.94
N ALA A 33 -6.31 5.55 5.90
CA ALA A 33 -6.04 6.97 5.84
C ALA A 33 -6.90 7.77 6.83
N VAL A 34 -8.17 7.37 7.00
CA VAL A 34 -9.08 7.97 8.00
C VAL A 34 -8.51 7.80 9.41
N ASP A 35 -8.00 6.62 9.76
CA ASP A 35 -7.35 6.36 11.05
C ASP A 35 -6.09 7.23 11.28
N LYS A 36 -5.52 7.79 10.21
CA LYS A 36 -4.31 8.62 10.22
C LYS A 36 -4.58 10.08 9.88
N ILE A 37 -5.85 10.49 9.73
CA ILE A 37 -6.17 11.85 9.25
C ILE A 37 -5.70 12.95 10.20
N ALA A 38 -5.67 12.65 11.51
CA ALA A 38 -5.16 13.57 12.53
C ALA A 38 -3.66 13.89 12.35
N TRP A 39 -2.90 13.03 11.67
CA TRP A 39 -1.46 13.25 11.44
C TRP A 39 -1.19 14.46 10.54
N LEU A 40 -2.17 14.87 9.73
CA LEU A 40 -2.09 16.06 8.90
C LEU A 40 -1.95 17.34 9.75
N GLY A 41 -2.62 17.37 10.91
CA GLY A 41 -2.62 18.49 11.84
C GLY A 41 -1.59 18.34 12.97
N ASP A 42 -1.24 17.11 13.34
CA ASP A 42 -0.30 16.83 14.43
C ASP A 42 0.67 15.70 14.07
N SER A 43 1.92 16.07 13.75
CA SER A 43 2.97 15.11 13.47
C SER A 43 3.50 14.39 14.71
N GLY A 44 3.19 14.87 15.91
CA GLY A 44 3.52 14.24 17.19
C GLY A 44 2.90 12.85 17.34
N ILE A 45 1.75 12.60 16.70
CA ILE A 45 1.09 11.29 16.70
C ILE A 45 1.97 10.24 16.01
N LEU A 46 2.54 10.57 14.85
CA LEU A 46 3.48 9.67 14.15
C LEU A 46 4.77 9.52 14.95
N ALA A 47 5.30 10.60 15.53
CA ALA A 47 6.51 10.54 16.35
C ALA A 47 6.34 9.59 17.55
N ALA A 48 5.23 9.70 18.28
CA ALA A 48 4.92 8.83 19.41
C ALA A 48 4.81 7.36 18.97
N ARG A 49 4.19 7.10 17.81
CA ARG A 49 4.08 5.74 17.26
C ARG A 49 5.45 5.16 16.88
N LEU A 50 6.32 5.94 16.26
CA LEU A 50 7.70 5.52 15.94
C LEU A 50 8.52 5.26 17.21
N ALA A 51 8.39 6.12 18.23
CA ALA A 51 9.03 5.92 19.53
C ALA A 51 8.57 4.63 20.22
N GLY A 52 7.28 4.30 20.16
CA GLY A 52 6.76 3.03 20.68
C GLY A 52 7.31 1.81 19.95
N TRP A 53 7.52 1.88 18.62
CA TRP A 53 8.14 0.78 17.88
C TRP A 53 9.62 0.61 18.20
N LEU A 54 10.32 1.72 18.45
CA LEU A 54 11.75 1.78 18.80
C LEU A 54 12.09 0.94 20.05
N GLU A 55 11.19 0.86 21.02
CA GLU A 55 11.38 0.10 22.26
C GLU A 55 11.70 -1.38 22.01
N HIS A 56 11.11 -1.97 20.97
CA HIS A 56 11.21 -3.40 20.66
C HIS A 56 11.85 -3.64 19.28
N ALA A 57 12.39 -2.58 18.66
CA ALA A 57 12.85 -2.64 17.27
C ALA A 57 14.15 -3.47 17.14
N PRO A 58 14.21 -4.43 16.20
CA PRO A 58 15.47 -5.07 15.82
C PRO A 58 16.44 -4.04 15.20
N PRO A 59 17.75 -4.35 15.10
CA PRO A 59 18.76 -3.38 14.67
C PRO A 59 18.47 -2.68 13.34
N SER A 60 17.92 -3.39 12.35
CA SER A 60 17.57 -2.82 11.04
C SER A 60 16.42 -1.82 11.11
N ALA A 61 15.36 -2.16 11.84
CA ALA A 61 14.22 -1.26 12.05
C ALA A 61 14.62 -0.06 12.90
N ARG A 62 15.41 -0.26 13.95
CA ARG A 62 15.96 0.82 14.78
C ARG A 62 16.75 1.82 13.95
N TRP A 63 17.69 1.33 13.14
CA TRP A 63 18.47 2.17 12.23
C TRP A 63 17.56 2.99 11.30
N TYR A 64 16.56 2.35 10.70
CA TYR A 64 15.62 3.01 9.81
C TYR A 64 14.79 4.08 10.55
N ILE A 65 14.28 3.78 11.74
CA ILE A 65 13.47 4.72 12.52
C ILE A 65 14.32 5.94 12.92
N GLU A 66 15.51 5.72 13.50
CA GLU A 66 16.37 6.80 14.00
C GLU A 66 16.96 7.65 12.87
N THR A 67 17.36 7.03 11.76
CA THR A 67 18.10 7.70 10.69
C THR A 67 17.20 8.28 9.61
N VAL A 68 16.05 7.65 9.35
CA VAL A 68 15.17 8.00 8.21
C VAL A 68 13.81 8.50 8.70
N ALA A 69 13.09 7.68 9.47
CA ALA A 69 11.69 7.97 9.80
C ALA A 69 11.55 9.17 10.74
N MET A 70 12.37 9.22 11.80
CA MET A 70 12.28 10.24 12.83
C MET A 70 12.61 11.65 12.32
N PRO A 71 13.72 11.86 11.60
CA PRO A 71 14.02 13.17 11.02
C PRO A 71 12.96 13.65 10.01
N ALA A 72 12.31 12.72 9.31
CA ALA A 72 11.32 13.01 8.29
C ALA A 72 9.87 13.01 8.80
N VAL A 73 9.62 12.95 10.11
CA VAL A 73 8.26 12.88 10.67
C VAL A 73 7.30 13.93 10.14
N PRO A 74 7.65 15.24 10.06
CA PRO A 74 6.72 16.25 9.56
C PRO A 74 6.28 15.96 8.12
N LEU A 75 7.18 15.40 7.31
CA LEU A 75 6.89 15.03 5.93
C LEU A 75 6.03 13.75 5.88
N PHE A 76 6.45 12.68 6.56
CA PHE A 76 5.72 11.40 6.53
C PHE A 76 4.34 11.48 7.15
N ALA A 77 4.14 12.30 8.19
CA ALA A 77 2.83 12.54 8.80
C ALA A 77 1.79 13.08 7.80
N ARG A 78 2.25 13.73 6.71
CA ARG A 78 1.40 14.24 5.63
C ARG A 78 1.35 13.29 4.44
N LEU A 79 2.52 12.85 3.99
CA LEU A 79 2.62 12.00 2.81
C LEU A 79 1.91 10.67 3.00
N VAL A 80 1.98 10.05 4.19
CA VAL A 80 1.34 8.75 4.44
C VAL A 80 -0.18 8.83 4.27
N PRO A 81 -0.94 9.61 5.05
CA PRO A 81 -2.40 9.62 4.92
C PRO A 81 -2.84 10.11 3.54
N LEU A 82 -2.12 11.05 2.92
CA LEU A 82 -2.43 11.50 1.56
C LEU A 82 -2.17 10.40 0.52
N ALA A 83 -1.07 9.67 0.62
CA ALA A 83 -0.77 8.55 -0.27
C ALA A 83 -1.77 7.41 -0.10
N GLU A 84 -2.11 7.05 1.15
CA GLU A 84 -3.11 6.03 1.44
C GLU A 84 -4.49 6.43 0.90
N LEU A 85 -4.94 7.67 1.15
CA LEU A 85 -6.24 8.14 0.68
C LEU A 85 -6.29 8.22 -0.84
N SER A 86 -5.29 8.84 -1.47
CA SER A 86 -5.25 8.98 -2.93
C SER A 86 -5.13 7.64 -3.64
N ALA A 87 -4.30 6.72 -3.16
CA ALA A 87 -4.21 5.37 -3.69
C ALA A 87 -5.52 4.60 -3.47
N GLY A 88 -6.13 4.70 -2.29
CA GLY A 88 -7.41 4.07 -1.97
C GLY A 88 -8.52 4.49 -2.91
N VAL A 89 -8.71 5.80 -3.09
CA VAL A 89 -9.68 6.37 -4.03
C VAL A 89 -9.39 5.96 -5.47
N ALA A 90 -8.13 6.03 -5.90
CA ALA A 90 -7.72 5.63 -7.25
C ALA A 90 -8.00 4.14 -7.52
N LEU A 91 -7.72 3.26 -6.57
CA LEU A 91 -8.02 1.83 -6.65
C LEU A 91 -9.53 1.57 -6.69
N VAL A 92 -10.32 2.25 -5.86
CA VAL A 92 -11.79 2.12 -5.85
C VAL A 92 -12.39 2.62 -7.16
N LEU A 93 -11.92 3.75 -7.71
CA LEU A 93 -12.46 4.30 -8.97
C LEU A 93 -11.89 3.62 -10.21
N GLY A 94 -10.79 2.87 -10.09
CA GLY A 94 -10.12 2.21 -11.21
C GLY A 94 -9.22 3.15 -12.01
N PHE A 95 -8.86 4.30 -11.45
CA PHE A 95 -7.98 5.27 -12.11
C PHE A 95 -6.53 4.98 -11.77
N TRP A 96 -5.65 4.89 -12.78
CA TRP A 96 -4.22 4.64 -12.59
C TRP A 96 -3.92 3.46 -11.64
N THR A 97 -4.75 2.41 -11.69
CA THR A 97 -4.75 1.31 -10.71
C THR A 97 -3.36 0.73 -10.48
N ARG A 98 -2.58 0.55 -11.55
CA ARG A 98 -1.20 0.06 -11.44
C ARG A 98 -0.28 0.99 -10.65
N LEU A 99 -0.32 2.29 -10.91
CA LEU A 99 0.49 3.28 -10.19
C LEU A 99 0.03 3.39 -8.74
N ALA A 100 -1.29 3.45 -8.52
CA ALA A 100 -1.87 3.49 -7.18
C ALA A 100 -1.46 2.26 -6.35
N ALA A 101 -1.47 1.07 -6.96
CA ALA A 101 -1.02 -0.16 -6.32
C ALA A 101 0.48 -0.13 -5.95
N VAL A 102 1.33 0.41 -6.82
CA VAL A 102 2.78 0.56 -6.53
C VAL A 102 3.01 1.54 -5.38
N VAL A 103 2.35 2.70 -5.40
CA VAL A 103 2.47 3.70 -4.32
C VAL A 103 2.00 3.10 -2.99
N ALA A 104 0.82 2.50 -2.98
CA ALA A 104 0.27 1.79 -1.82
C ALA A 104 1.20 0.69 -1.31
N PHE A 105 1.81 -0.09 -2.20
CA PHE A 105 2.77 -1.14 -1.85
C PHE A 105 3.98 -0.56 -1.12
N LEU A 106 4.56 0.52 -1.68
CA LEU A 106 5.72 1.19 -1.07
C LEU A 106 5.37 1.78 0.30
N THR A 107 4.20 2.39 0.45
CA THR A 107 3.73 2.93 1.73
C THR A 107 3.62 1.84 2.80
N VAL A 108 2.96 0.71 2.49
CA VAL A 108 2.80 -0.40 3.45
C VAL A 108 4.12 -1.11 3.73
N ALA A 109 4.95 -1.33 2.71
CA ALA A 109 6.27 -1.92 2.90
C ALA A 109 7.14 -1.04 3.82
N ASN A 110 7.10 0.28 3.63
CA ASN A 110 7.80 1.24 4.48
C ASN A 110 7.38 1.12 5.96
N PHE A 111 6.09 0.92 6.23
CA PHE A 111 5.59 0.68 7.59
C PHE A 111 6.07 -0.64 8.19
N HIS A 112 6.12 -1.72 7.40
CA HIS A 112 6.60 -3.01 7.89
C HIS A 112 8.11 -3.00 8.17
N VAL A 113 8.88 -2.25 7.39
CA VAL A 113 10.30 -1.96 7.70
C VAL A 113 10.40 -1.21 9.03
N ALA A 114 9.62 -0.14 9.22
CA ALA A 114 9.63 0.64 10.46
C ALA A 114 9.21 -0.20 11.67
N ARG A 115 8.21 -1.09 11.53
CA ARG A 115 7.78 -2.00 12.60
C ARG A 115 8.76 -3.14 12.88
N GLY A 116 9.70 -3.41 11.97
CA GLY A 116 10.65 -4.52 12.10
C GLY A 116 10.05 -5.92 11.98
N VAL A 117 8.82 -6.04 11.45
CA VAL A 117 8.04 -7.30 11.44
C VAL A 117 8.37 -8.22 10.27
N LEU A 118 9.13 -7.76 9.27
CA LEU A 118 9.37 -8.53 8.03
C LEU A 118 10.04 -9.90 8.24
N TYR A 119 10.70 -10.11 9.37
CA TYR A 119 11.38 -11.37 9.72
C TYR A 119 10.63 -12.17 10.79
N ASP A 120 9.48 -11.68 11.28
CA ASP A 120 8.66 -12.36 12.26
C ASP A 120 7.76 -13.38 11.55
N PRO A 121 7.75 -14.67 11.93
CA PRO A 121 6.80 -15.65 11.39
C PRO A 121 5.33 -15.20 11.49
N ALA A 122 4.97 -14.39 12.49
CA ALA A 122 3.64 -13.82 12.63
C ALA A 122 3.25 -12.89 11.46
N PHE A 123 4.23 -12.35 10.73
CA PHE A 123 4.00 -11.55 9.53
C PHE A 123 3.29 -12.32 8.41
N LEU A 124 3.49 -13.64 8.34
CA LEU A 124 2.86 -14.50 7.33
C LEU A 124 1.33 -14.62 7.55
N VAL A 125 0.87 -14.40 8.78
CA VAL A 125 -0.55 -14.45 9.17
C VAL A 125 -1.12 -13.08 9.49
N ASP A 126 -0.30 -12.02 9.49
CA ASP A 126 -0.75 -10.63 9.62
C ASP A 126 -1.57 -10.25 8.38
N GLY A 127 -2.83 -9.88 8.59
CA GLY A 127 -3.73 -9.44 7.53
C GLY A 127 -3.23 -8.22 6.76
N THR A 128 -2.38 -7.40 7.36
CA THR A 128 -1.74 -6.22 6.75
C THR A 128 -0.40 -6.55 6.07
N GLY A 129 0.12 -7.76 6.29
CA GLY A 129 1.37 -8.27 5.74
C GLY A 129 1.18 -8.86 4.34
N LEU A 130 1.34 -10.18 4.21
CA LEU A 130 1.28 -10.87 2.92
C LEU A 130 0.00 -10.65 2.11
N PRO A 131 -1.21 -10.65 2.70
CA PRO A 131 -2.43 -10.46 1.90
C PRO A 131 -2.49 -9.11 1.20
N VAL A 132 -2.15 -8.03 1.91
CA VAL A 132 -2.15 -6.67 1.35
C VAL A 132 -0.99 -6.49 0.37
N LEU A 133 0.24 -6.83 0.76
CA LEU A 133 1.41 -6.68 -0.13
C LEU A 133 1.29 -7.55 -1.39
N GLY A 134 0.85 -8.80 -1.24
CA GLY A 134 0.63 -9.72 -2.35
C GLY A 134 -0.49 -9.25 -3.28
N GLY A 135 -1.60 -8.75 -2.73
CA GLY A 135 -2.69 -8.20 -3.52
C GLY A 135 -2.30 -6.93 -4.29
N LEU A 136 -1.54 -6.04 -3.66
CA LEU A 136 -1.00 -4.85 -4.31
C LEU A 136 0.01 -5.22 -5.41
N LEU A 137 0.88 -6.21 -5.17
CA LEU A 137 1.81 -6.69 -6.19
C LEU A 137 1.07 -7.34 -7.37
N ALA A 138 0.03 -8.13 -7.10
CA ALA A 138 -0.83 -8.70 -8.13
C ALA A 138 -1.49 -7.61 -9.00
N LEU A 139 -1.94 -6.50 -8.39
CA LEU A 139 -2.45 -5.34 -9.13
C LEU A 139 -1.34 -4.60 -9.88
N ALA A 140 -0.17 -4.37 -9.27
CA ALA A 140 0.95 -3.69 -9.91
C ALA A 140 1.45 -4.42 -11.18
N ILE A 141 1.32 -5.75 -11.22
CA ILE A 141 1.70 -6.59 -12.37
C ILE A 141 0.52 -6.76 -13.34
N GLY A 142 -0.64 -7.17 -12.82
CA GLY A 142 -1.79 -7.62 -13.59
C GLY A 142 -2.72 -6.52 -14.08
N ALA A 143 -2.74 -5.35 -13.44
CA ALA A 143 -3.69 -4.27 -13.76
C ALA A 143 -3.39 -3.57 -15.09
N SER A 144 -2.32 -3.90 -15.82
CA SER A 144 -2.08 -3.40 -17.19
C SER A 144 -3.25 -3.66 -18.15
N ARG A 145 -4.11 -4.63 -17.81
CA ARG A 145 -5.29 -5.02 -18.59
C ARG A 145 -6.60 -4.38 -18.11
N LEU A 146 -6.58 -3.60 -17.03
CA LEU A 146 -7.77 -2.89 -16.53
C LEU A 146 -7.96 -1.56 -17.30
N PRO A 147 -9.21 -1.16 -17.61
CA PRO A 147 -9.49 0.15 -18.21
C PRO A 147 -8.97 1.28 -17.30
N PHE A 148 -8.41 2.34 -17.89
CA PHE A 148 -7.82 3.52 -17.19
C PHE A 148 -6.58 3.25 -16.31
N SER A 149 -6.09 2.01 -16.29
CA SER A 149 -4.73 1.72 -15.84
C SER A 149 -3.76 2.29 -16.88
N VAL A 150 -2.69 2.96 -16.44
CA VAL A 150 -1.69 3.51 -17.38
C VAL A 150 -1.04 2.34 -18.14
N SER A 151 -1.56 2.10 -19.33
CA SER A 151 -1.01 1.23 -20.37
C SER A 151 -0.70 2.13 -21.54
N ARG A 152 0.57 2.15 -21.96
CA ARG A 152 0.87 2.46 -23.36
C ARG A 152 0.32 1.35 -24.24
#